data_AF-A0A380P7D4-F1
#
_entry.id   AF-A0A380P7D4-F1
#
_cell.length_a   1.000
_cell.length_b   1.000
_cell.length_c   1.000
_cell.angle_alpha   90.00
_cell.angle_beta   90.00
_cell.angle_gamma   90.00
#
_symmetry.space_group_name_H-M   'P 1'
#
loop_
_entity.id
_entity.type
_entity.pdbx_description
1 polymer ?
#
loop_
_entity_poly.entity_id
_entity_poly.type
_entity_poly.pdbx_seq_one_letter_code
_entity_poly.pdbx_strand_id
1 'polypeptide(L)'
;MTRVVITGLGAITPIGNTAETYLDNLMDGQVGIGEITKFDASDTGISVAGQVKDFDPAERIGKREARKWICFHNMVFMLLVKHLNRLVSMKKY
;
A
#
# COMPACT_ATOMS: atom_id res chain seq x y z
N MET A 1 -7.45 -26.39 21.72
CA MET A 1 -7.69 -25.01 21.25
C MET A 1 -6.42 -24.48 20.59
N THR A 2 -6.50 -24.01 19.36
CA THR A 2 -5.38 -23.45 18.60
C THR A 2 -5.31 -21.94 18.84
N ARG A 3 -4.15 -21.43 19.26
CA ARG A 3 -3.93 -19.97 19.38
C ARG A 3 -3.46 -19.43 18.04
N VAL A 4 -4.21 -18.47 17.49
CA VAL A 4 -3.83 -17.73 16.29
C VAL A 4 -3.29 -16.38 16.72
N VAL A 5 -2.13 -15.99 16.18
CA VAL A 5 -1.51 -14.69 16.42
C VAL A 5 -1.29 -13.97 15.10
N ILE A 6 -1.34 -12.64 15.14
CA ILE A 6 -1.01 -11.80 13.99
C ILE A 6 0.51 -11.59 14.00
N THR A 7 1.21 -12.18 13.04
CA THR A 7 2.67 -12.16 12.95
C THR A 7 3.22 -11.04 12.09
N GLY A 8 2.35 -10.26 11.43
CA GLY A 8 2.80 -9.14 10.63
C GLY A 8 1.65 -8.31 10.09
N LEU A 9 1.87 -7.00 10.07
CA LEU A 9 0.98 -6.03 9.47
C LEU A 9 1.68 -5.36 8.29
N GLY A 10 0.92 -5.12 7.23
CA GLY A 10 1.34 -4.33 6.09
C GLY A 10 0.20 -3.38 5.73
N ALA A 11 0.52 -2.13 5.41
CA ALA A 11 -0.43 -1.13 4.96
C ALA A 11 0.11 -0.45 3.71
N ILE A 12 -0.75 -0.26 2.72
CA ILE A 12 -0.51 0.64 1.58
C ILE A 12 -1.71 1.56 1.53
N THR A 13 -1.51 2.81 1.91
CA THR A 13 -2.58 3.79 2.12
C THR A 13 -2.13 5.18 1.67
N PRO A 14 -3.06 6.11 1.45
CA PRO A 14 -2.74 7.50 1.12
C PRO A 14 -1.91 8.23 2.19
N ILE A 15 -1.93 7.71 3.42
CA ILE A 15 -1.19 8.25 4.57
C ILE A 15 0.05 7.40 4.93
N GLY A 16 0.43 6.41 4.12
CA GLY A 16 1.59 5.59 4.42
C GLY A 16 1.64 4.28 3.63
N ASN A 17 2.80 4.00 3.03
CA ASN A 17 3.08 2.78 2.27
C ASN A 17 3.74 1.67 3.11
N THR A 18 3.88 1.88 4.42
CA THR A 18 4.32 0.87 5.39
C THR A 18 3.42 0.90 6.61
N ALA A 19 3.41 -0.19 7.40
CA ALA A 19 2.61 -0.25 8.62
C ALA A 19 3.07 0.76 9.68
N GLU A 20 4.38 1.01 9.75
CA GLU A 20 4.99 1.98 10.66
C GLU A 20 4.61 3.41 10.25
N THR A 21 4.84 3.78 8.98
CA THR A 21 4.49 5.13 8.51
C THR A 21 2.98 5.39 8.53
N TYR A 22 2.17 4.36 8.29
CA TYR A 22 0.73 4.43 8.47
C TYR A 22 0.34 4.73 9.92
N LEU A 23 0.93 4.03 10.89
CA LEU A 23 0.64 4.23 12.32
C LEU A 23 1.07 5.62 12.78
N ASP A 24 2.28 6.05 12.44
CA ASP A 24 2.81 7.36 12.84
C ASP A 24 1.93 8.49 12.26
N ASN A 25 1.63 8.43 10.96
CA ASN A 25 0.79 9.44 10.31
C ASN A 25 -0.67 9.40 10.79
N LEU A 26 -1.17 8.23 11.20
CA LEU A 26 -2.49 8.10 11.82
C LEU A 26 -2.52 8.77 13.19
N MET A 27 -1.46 8.60 14.00
CA MET A 27 -1.33 9.24 15.31
C MET A 27 -1.17 10.76 15.18
N ASP A 28 -0.48 11.22 14.14
CA ASP A 28 -0.28 12.64 13.84
C ASP A 28 -1.50 13.31 13.15
N GLY A 29 -2.58 12.55 12.90
CA GLY A 29 -3.80 13.07 12.29
C GLY A 29 -3.64 13.51 10.82
N GLN A 30 -2.68 12.93 10.10
CA GLN A 30 -2.41 13.27 8.71
C GLN A 30 -3.59 12.91 7.82
N VAL A 31 -3.98 13.83 6.94
CA VAL A 31 -5.09 13.64 6.00
C VAL A 31 -4.51 13.30 4.62
N GLY A 32 -4.77 12.08 4.16
CA GLY A 32 -4.29 11.59 2.84
C GLY A 32 -5.16 12.01 1.65
N ILE A 33 -6.15 12.88 1.86
CA ILE A 33 -7.03 13.40 0.81
C ILE A 33 -6.32 14.58 0.15
N GLY A 34 -6.16 14.53 -1.17
CA GLY A 34 -5.57 15.61 -1.95
C GLY A 34 -6.15 15.67 -3.36
N GLU A 35 -5.59 16.53 -4.21
CA GLU A 35 -6.04 16.66 -5.59
C GLU A 35 -5.87 15.34 -6.39
N ILE A 36 -6.82 15.10 -7.30
CA ILE A 36 -6.78 13.94 -8.17
C ILE A 36 -5.69 14.12 -9.22
N THR A 37 -4.64 13.29 -9.16
CA THR A 37 -3.54 13.32 -10.13
C THR A 37 -3.59 12.17 -11.15
N LYS A 38 -4.36 11.10 -10.86
CA LYS A 38 -4.47 9.92 -11.74
C LYS A 38 -5.38 10.09 -12.96
N PHE A 39 -6.35 11.00 -12.93
CA PHE A 39 -7.26 11.24 -14.05
C PHE A 39 -7.73 12.70 -14.05
N ASP A 40 -8.12 13.20 -15.21
CA ASP A 40 -8.69 14.55 -15.32
C ASP A 40 -10.11 14.52 -14.74
N ALA A 41 -10.28 15.18 -13.59
CA ALA A 41 -11.53 15.19 -12.84
C ALA A 41 -12.45 16.37 -13.19
N SER A 42 -12.06 17.19 -14.18
CA SER A 42 -12.77 18.42 -14.59
C SER A 42 -14.26 18.18 -14.86
N ASP A 43 -14.62 17.06 -15.48
CA ASP A 43 -16.00 16.72 -15.84
C ASP A 43 -16.82 16.10 -14.69
N THR A 44 -16.16 15.65 -13.61
CA THR A 44 -16.82 14.90 -12.53
C THR A 44 -17.25 15.77 -11.34
N GLY A 45 -16.82 17.03 -11.31
CA GLY A 45 -17.14 17.98 -10.24
C GLY A 45 -16.48 17.68 -8.88
N ILE A 46 -15.71 16.58 -8.77
CA ILE A 46 -14.98 16.16 -7.58
C ILE A 46 -13.49 16.26 -7.91
N SER A 47 -12.76 17.16 -7.26
CA SER A 47 -11.32 17.37 -7.51
C SER A 47 -10.41 16.70 -6.47
N VAL A 48 -10.98 16.09 -5.42
CA VAL A 48 -10.23 15.53 -4.29
C VAL A 48 -10.42 14.02 -4.14
N ALA A 49 -9.34 13.29 -3.87
CA ALA A 49 -9.37 11.86 -3.57
C ALA A 49 -8.23 11.44 -2.64
N GLY A 50 -8.44 10.37 -1.88
CA GLY A 50 -7.41 9.69 -1.10
C GLY A 50 -6.55 8.80 -1.99
N GLN A 51 -5.66 9.38 -2.79
CA GLN A 51 -4.79 8.61 -3.68
C GLN A 51 -3.53 8.13 -2.95
N VAL A 52 -3.16 6.88 -3.18
CA VAL A 52 -1.85 6.38 -2.75
C VAL A 52 -0.77 7.05 -3.58
N LYS A 53 0.05 7.85 -2.91
CA LYS A 53 1.18 8.58 -3.49
C LYS A 53 2.42 7.69 -3.52
N ASP A 54 3.29 7.91 -4.51
CA ASP A 54 4.61 7.28 -4.64
C ASP A 54 4.60 5.75 -4.62
N PHE A 55 3.54 5.15 -5.17
CA PHE A 55 3.46 3.70 -5.35
C PHE A 55 3.96 3.30 -6.73
N ASP A 56 5.20 2.81 -6.82
CA ASP A 56 5.72 2.15 -8.02
C ASP A 56 5.73 0.61 -7.85
N PRO A 57 4.80 -0.11 -8.51
CA PRO A 57 4.83 -1.56 -8.51
C PRO A 57 6.04 -2.14 -9.26
N ALA A 58 6.63 -1.40 -10.21
CA ALA A 58 7.75 -1.90 -11.01
C ALA A 58 9.01 -2.18 -10.19
N GLU A 59 9.22 -1.46 -9.08
CA GLU A 59 10.38 -1.66 -8.19
C GLU A 59 10.38 -3.01 -7.49
N ARG A 60 9.21 -3.64 -7.32
CA ARG A 60 9.07 -4.87 -6.51
C ARG A 60 8.78 -6.12 -7.32
N ILE A 61 7.97 -6.01 -8.38
CA ILE A 61 7.57 -7.16 -9.21
C ILE A 61 8.19 -7.14 -10.61
N GLY A 62 8.94 -6.08 -10.94
CA GLY A 62 9.52 -5.87 -12.26
C GLY A 62 8.52 -5.31 -13.27
N LYS A 63 9.01 -4.46 -14.18
CA LYS A 63 8.20 -3.74 -15.20
C LYS A 63 7.33 -4.65 -16.06
N ARG A 64 7.74 -5.90 -16.30
CA ARG A 64 7.01 -6.86 -17.14
C ARG A 64 5.72 -7.35 -16.46
N GLU A 65 5.81 -7.69 -15.18
CA GLU A 65 4.65 -8.18 -14.43
C GLU A 65 3.76 -7.02 -13.97
N ALA A 66 4.35 -5.87 -13.62
CA ALA A 66 3.60 -4.68 -13.19
C ALA A 66 2.59 -4.18 -14.23
N ARG A 67 2.90 -4.30 -15.53
CA ARG A 67 2.00 -3.89 -16.62
C ARG A 67 0.83 -4.85 -16.88
N LYS A 68 0.95 -6.12 -16.48
CA LYS A 68 -0.11 -7.12 -16.70
C LYS A 68 -1.24 -6.98 -15.68
N TRP A 69 -0.97 -6.38 -14.53
CA TRP A 69 -1.87 -6.35 -13.38
C TRP A 69 -2.46 -4.94 -13.21
N ILE A 70 -3.74 -4.88 -12.88
CA ILE A 70 -4.42 -3.62 -12.54
C ILE A 70 -3.85 -3.07 -11.22
N CYS A 71 -3.80 -1.75 -11.05
CA CYS A 71 -3.22 -1.05 -9.89
C CYS A 71 -3.61 -1.66 -8.53
N PHE A 72 -4.89 -2.02 -8.33
CA PHE A 72 -5.37 -2.64 -7.09
C PHE A 72 -4.69 -3.99 -6.81
N HIS A 73 -4.56 -4.80 -7.86
CA HIS A 73 -3.98 -6.14 -7.78
C HIS A 73 -2.48 -6.09 -7.42
N ASN A 74 -1.78 -5.10 -7.97
CA ASN A 74 -0.38 -4.83 -7.63
C ASN A 74 -0.20 -4.43 -6.15
N MET A 75 -1.11 -3.63 -5.60
CA MET A 75 -1.05 -3.23 -4.18
C MET A 75 -1.23 -4.45 -3.25
N VAL A 76 -2.25 -5.28 -3.50
CA VAL A 76 -2.53 -6.48 -2.70
C VAL A 76 -1.39 -7.49 -2.80
N PHE A 77 -0.87 -7.73 -4.00
CA PHE A 77 0.26 -8.64 -4.20
C PHE A 77 1.51 -8.15 -3.46
N MET A 78 1.78 -6.84 -3.47
CA MET A 78 2.93 -6.29 -2.76
C MET A 78 2.80 -6.42 -1.23
N LEU A 79 1.60 -6.24 -0.68
CA LEU A 79 1.32 -6.49 0.73
C LEU A 79 1.63 -7.94 1.12
N LEU A 80 1.19 -8.90 0.30
CA LEU A 80 1.45 -10.32 0.49
C LEU A 80 2.94 -10.65 0.42
N VAL A 81 3.66 -10.16 -0.60
CA VAL A 81 5.10 -10.40 -0.75
C VAL A 81 5.89 -9.81 0.42
N LYS A 82 5.55 -8.60 0.86
CA LYS A 82 6.21 -7.96 2.01
C LYS A 82 5.96 -8.73 3.30
N HIS A 83 4.74 -9.24 3.50
CA HIS A 83 4.40 -10.07 4.65
C HIS A 83 5.15 -11.42 4.63
N LEU A 84 5.20 -12.10 3.47
CA LEU A 84 5.95 -13.35 3.30
C LEU A 84 7.44 -13.17 3.57
N ASN A 85 8.06 -12.11 3.04
CA ASN A 85 9.48 -11.83 3.30
C ASN A 85 9.77 -11.55 4.78
N ARG A 86 8.86 -10.85 5.49
CA ARG A 86 8.98 -10.59 6.93
C ARG A 86 8.84 -11.89 7.74
N LEU A 87 7.93 -12.78 7.36
CA LEU A 87 7.78 -14.12 7.96
C LEU A 87 9.02 -15.00 7.78
N VAL A 88 9.61 -15.02 6.59
CA VAL A 88 10.83 -15.78 6.31
C VAL A 88 12.02 -15.22 7.11
N SER A 89 12.08 -13.91 7.31
CA SER A 89 13.12 -13.28 8.13
C SER A 89 13.00 -13.61 9.63
N MET A 90 11.79 -13.78 10.17
CA MET A 90 11.60 -14.11 11.59
C MET A 90 11.86 -15.59 11.92
N LYS A 91 11.75 -16.50 10.95
CA LYS A 91 12.12 -17.92 11.12
C LYS A 91 13.64 -18.19 11.11
N LYS A 92 14.46 -17.16 10.87
CA LYS A 92 15.93 -17.27 10.83
C LYS A 92 16.60 -17.01 12.19
N TYR A 93 15.82 -16.79 13.24
CA TYR A 93 16.23 -16.75 14.65
C TYR A 93 15.46 -17.85 15.40
#